data_AF-A0A2P7AYR1-F1
#
_entry.id   AF-A0A2P7AYR1-F1
#
_cell.length_a   1.000
_cell.length_b   1.000
_cell.length_c   1.000
_cell.angle_alpha   90.00
_cell.angle_beta   90.00
_cell.angle_gamma   90.00
#
_symmetry.space_group_name_H-M   'P 1'
#
loop_
_entity.id
_entity.type
_entity.pdbx_description
1 polymer ?
#
loop_
_entity_poly.entity_id
_entity_poly.type
_entity_poly.pdbx_seq_one_letter_code
_entity_poly.pdbx_strand_id
1 'polypeptide(L)'
;MASKDQPLDDHNCTPSKKTWLFGPDWSGRRCGAKTRSGKPCQKPALKHNARCQIHGGRGGAPAGERNGNYRTGEYTKQTLREKREAFQRIRELVAIGKQIGMFD
;
A
#
# COMPACT_ATOMS: atom_id res chain seq x y z
N MET A 1 -27.35 11.56 49.72
CA MET A 1 -28.13 12.28 48.68
C MET A 1 -27.21 13.29 48.01
N ALA A 2 -27.28 13.32 46.68
CA ALA A 2 -26.71 14.29 45.73
C ALA A 2 -25.18 14.34 45.57
N SER A 3 -24.73 13.64 44.51
CA SER A 3 -23.44 13.77 43.84
C SER A 3 -23.05 15.22 43.59
N LYS A 4 -21.77 15.52 43.84
CA LYS A 4 -21.06 16.71 43.35
C LYS A 4 -20.49 16.49 41.93
N ASP A 5 -21.27 15.86 41.06
CA ASP A 5 -20.93 15.75 39.65
C ASP A 5 -22.00 16.48 38.86
N GLN A 6 -21.87 17.80 38.78
CA GLN A 6 -22.74 18.59 37.91
C GLN A 6 -22.52 18.14 36.45
N PRO A 7 -23.61 17.83 35.72
CA PRO A 7 -23.51 17.49 34.31
C PRO A 7 -23.04 18.72 33.55
N LEU A 8 -22.04 18.53 32.67
CA LEU A 8 -21.68 19.53 31.68
C LEU A 8 -22.93 19.79 30.83
N ASP A 9 -23.38 21.03 30.89
CA ASP A 9 -24.50 21.59 30.19
C ASP A 9 -24.19 21.66 28.69
N ASP A 10 -24.83 20.78 27.91
CA ASP A 10 -24.70 20.66 26.45
C ASP A 10 -25.38 21.82 25.68
N HIS A 11 -25.39 23.03 26.26
CA HIS A 11 -26.04 24.22 25.70
C HIS A 11 -25.05 25.35 25.45
N ASN A 12 -23.86 25.02 24.93
CA ASN A 12 -23.02 26.01 24.30
C ASN A 12 -22.43 25.51 22.97
N CYS A 13 -22.98 26.09 21.90
CA CYS A 13 -22.59 25.94 20.51
C CYS A 13 -21.09 26.19 20.31
N THR A 14 -20.29 25.13 20.37
CA THR A 14 -18.92 25.11 19.84
C THR A 14 -18.66 23.80 19.11
N PRO A 15 -18.79 23.73 17.77
CA PRO A 15 -18.24 22.60 17.04
C PRO A 15 -16.71 22.65 17.10
N SER A 16 -16.19 21.94 18.09
CA SER A 16 -14.76 21.82 18.37
C SER A 16 -14.00 21.27 17.15
N LYS A 17 -12.92 21.96 16.78
CA LYS A 17 -11.65 21.46 16.22
C LYS A 17 -11.72 20.19 15.34
N LYS A 18 -12.04 20.39 14.05
CA LYS A 18 -11.68 19.61 12.83
C LYS A 18 -11.13 18.18 13.04
N THR A 19 -11.98 17.17 12.89
CA THR A 19 -11.59 15.74 12.84
C THR A 19 -12.14 15.02 11.60
N TRP A 20 -11.91 15.59 10.40
CA TRP A 20 -12.31 15.05 9.08
C TRP A 20 -13.83 14.91 8.85
N LEU A 21 -14.28 15.08 7.59
CA LEU A 21 -15.70 15.17 7.19
C LEU A 21 -16.62 14.02 7.68
N PHE A 22 -16.04 12.87 8.03
CA PHE A 22 -16.79 11.65 8.35
C PHE A 22 -16.75 11.28 9.85
N GLY A 23 -15.90 11.91 10.69
CA GLY A 23 -15.75 11.53 12.10
C GLY A 23 -15.23 10.09 12.32
N PRO A 24 -15.11 9.60 13.56
CA PRO A 24 -14.67 8.23 13.89
C PRO A 24 -15.74 7.14 13.66
N ASP A 25 -17.02 7.45 13.85
CA ASP A 25 -18.13 6.47 13.82
C ASP A 25 -18.86 6.38 12.47
N TRP A 26 -18.23 6.84 11.39
CA TRP A 26 -18.80 6.73 10.05
C TRP A 26 -19.07 5.27 9.65
N SER A 27 -20.30 4.98 9.21
CA SER A 27 -20.74 3.65 8.79
C SER A 27 -20.12 3.15 7.47
N GLY A 28 -19.44 4.03 6.73
CA GLY A 28 -18.78 3.67 5.47
C GLY A 28 -17.48 2.89 5.66
N ARG A 29 -17.10 2.12 4.63
CA ARG A 29 -15.86 1.35 4.65
C ARG A 29 -14.63 2.27 4.71
N ARG A 30 -13.79 2.10 5.73
CA ARG A 30 -12.51 2.80 5.84
C ARG A 30 -11.39 2.06 5.11
N CYS A 31 -10.38 2.82 4.70
CA CYS A 31 -9.22 2.28 4.00
C CYS A 31 -8.40 1.29 4.83
N GLY A 32 -8.19 1.58 6.13
CA GLY A 32 -7.46 0.69 7.05
C GLY A 32 -5.99 0.42 6.72
N ALA A 33 -5.38 1.08 5.72
CA ALA A 33 -3.97 0.91 5.41
C ALA A 33 -3.10 1.50 6.54
N LYS A 34 -1.96 0.88 6.83
CA LYS A 34 -1.03 1.39 7.84
C LYS A 34 -0.45 2.73 7.37
N THR A 35 -0.71 3.78 8.14
CA THR A 35 -0.13 5.11 7.87
C THR A 35 1.32 5.20 8.35
N ARG A 36 2.03 6.28 7.99
CA ARG A 36 3.39 6.55 8.50
C ARG A 36 3.48 6.60 10.03
N SER A 37 2.39 6.99 10.69
CA SER A 37 2.28 7.00 12.17
C SER A 37 2.00 5.62 12.79
N GLY A 38 1.88 4.57 11.98
CA GLY A 38 1.53 3.22 12.42
C GLY A 38 0.03 2.97 12.61
N LYS A 39 -0.79 4.03 12.72
CA LYS A 39 -2.25 3.92 12.88
C LYS A 39 -2.96 3.56 11.55
N PRO A 40 -4.14 2.91 11.59
CA PRO A 40 -4.92 2.60 10.40
C PRO A 40 -5.52 3.86 9.75
N CYS A 41 -5.50 3.90 8.42
CA CYS A 41 -6.01 5.01 7.62
C CYS A 41 -7.52 5.17 7.75
N GLN A 42 -7.95 6.35 8.21
CA GLN A 42 -9.37 6.69 8.44
C GLN A 42 -10.10 7.24 7.21
N LYS A 43 -9.39 7.54 6.12
CA LYS A 43 -10.00 7.99 4.86
C LYS A 43 -10.99 6.95 4.30
N PRO A 44 -12.07 7.39 3.63
CA PRO A 44 -13.00 6.49 2.96
C PRO A 44 -12.28 5.64 1.92
N ALA A 45 -12.62 4.35 1.87
CA ALA A 45 -12.24 3.47 0.77
C ALA A 45 -12.99 3.88 -0.50
N LEU A 46 -12.41 3.64 -1.68
CA LEU A 46 -13.16 3.85 -2.93
C LEU A 46 -14.28 2.80 -3.05
N LYS A 47 -15.41 3.16 -3.67
CA LYS A 47 -16.62 2.32 -3.75
C LYS A 47 -16.36 0.86 -4.12
N HIS A 48 -15.46 0.63 -5.07
CA HIS A 48 -15.14 -0.70 -5.60
C HIS A 48 -13.81 -1.27 -5.09
N ASN A 49 -13.08 -0.56 -4.22
CA ASN A 49 -11.77 -0.99 -3.74
C ASN A 49 -11.69 -0.96 -2.21
N ALA A 50 -10.81 -1.79 -1.63
CA ALA A 50 -10.65 -1.82 -0.17
C ALA A 50 -9.88 -0.61 0.39
N ARG A 51 -9.22 0.18 -0.46
CA ARG A 51 -8.30 1.25 -0.06
C ARG A 51 -8.72 2.62 -0.59
N CYS A 52 -8.24 3.68 0.06
CA CYS A 52 -8.43 5.06 -0.39
C CYS A 52 -7.49 5.41 -1.55
N GLN A 53 -7.76 6.53 -2.21
CA GLN A 53 -7.02 6.98 -3.41
C GLN A 53 -5.49 7.04 -3.24
N ILE A 54 -4.98 7.36 -2.04
CA ILE A 54 -3.53 7.47 -1.77
C ILE A 54 -2.89 6.16 -1.30
N HIS A 55 -3.68 5.19 -0.85
CA HIS A 55 -3.19 3.87 -0.42
C HIS A 55 -3.53 2.79 -1.45
N GLY A 56 -3.34 3.10 -2.74
CA GLY A 56 -3.53 2.15 -3.85
C GLY A 56 -4.97 1.96 -4.31
N GLY A 57 -5.94 2.72 -3.80
CA GLY A 57 -7.34 2.63 -4.20
C GLY A 57 -7.58 2.93 -5.68
N ARG A 58 -6.72 3.72 -6.34
CA ARG A 58 -6.84 4.02 -7.78
C ARG A 58 -6.20 2.96 -8.70
N GLY A 59 -5.66 1.88 -8.12
CA GLY A 59 -4.69 1.05 -8.82
C GLY A 59 -3.32 1.73 -8.86
N GLY A 60 -2.26 0.92 -8.94
CA GLY A 60 -0.89 1.42 -9.06
C GLY A 60 -0.60 1.97 -10.45
N ALA A 61 0.68 2.25 -10.70
CA ALA A 61 1.13 2.62 -12.04
C ALA A 61 0.77 1.53 -13.07
N PRO A 62 0.39 1.91 -14.31
CA PRO A 62 0.09 0.94 -15.36
C PRO A 62 1.34 0.13 -15.76
N ALA A 63 1.14 -0.95 -16.49
CA ALA A 63 2.25 -1.73 -17.07
C ALA A 63 2.67 -1.20 -18.44
N GLY A 64 3.89 -1.55 -18.87
CA GLY A 64 4.42 -1.23 -20.19
C GLY A 64 4.65 0.27 -20.40
N GLU A 65 4.61 0.70 -21.66
CA GLU A 65 4.89 2.07 -22.10
C GLU A 65 4.02 3.15 -21.45
N ARG A 66 2.81 2.78 -21.00
CA ARG A 66 1.93 3.70 -20.26
C ARG A 66 2.47 4.06 -18.88
N ASN A 67 3.44 3.30 -18.36
CA ASN A 67 4.08 3.60 -17.09
C ASN A 67 5.06 4.77 -17.28
N GLY A 68 4.91 5.82 -16.48
CA GLY A 68 5.81 6.98 -16.52
C GLY A 68 7.29 6.64 -16.24
N ASN A 69 7.58 5.48 -15.66
CA ASN A 69 8.94 4.97 -15.45
C ASN A 69 9.44 4.03 -16.56
N TYR A 70 8.61 3.77 -17.59
CA TYR A 70 9.03 2.96 -18.73
C TYR A 70 10.02 3.75 -19.57
N ARG A 71 11.21 3.17 -19.78
CA ARG A 71 12.29 3.76 -20.60
C ARG A 71 12.78 2.75 -21.62
N THR A 72 13.33 1.64 -21.12
CA THR A 72 13.99 0.61 -21.94
C THR A 72 13.25 -0.73 -21.96
N GLY A 73 12.19 -0.90 -21.16
CA GLY A 73 11.51 -2.18 -20.99
C GLY A 73 12.25 -3.20 -20.10
N GLU A 74 13.51 -2.93 -19.73
CA GLU A 74 14.39 -3.88 -19.03
C GLU A 74 13.94 -4.27 -17.61
N TYR A 75 13.06 -3.47 -17.03
CA TYR A 75 12.50 -3.64 -15.68
C TYR A 75 11.04 -4.09 -15.70
N THR A 76 10.52 -4.48 -16.86
CA THR A 76 9.18 -5.10 -16.92
C THR A 76 9.18 -6.44 -16.19
N LYS A 77 8.01 -6.86 -15.70
CA LYS A 77 7.86 -8.18 -15.05
C LYS A 77 8.33 -9.32 -15.94
N GLN A 78 8.07 -9.22 -17.25
CA GLN A 78 8.46 -10.20 -18.24
C GLN A 78 9.98 -10.27 -18.38
N THR A 79 10.65 -9.15 -18.65
CA THR A 79 12.10 -9.14 -18.80
C THR A 79 12.82 -9.55 -17.51
N LEU A 80 12.30 -9.18 -16.34
CA LEU A 80 12.84 -9.63 -15.06
C LEU A 80 12.66 -11.14 -14.85
N ARG A 81 11.56 -11.73 -15.33
CA ARG A 81 11.33 -13.18 -15.31
C ARG A 81 12.33 -13.90 -16.22
N GLU A 82 12.48 -13.45 -17.46
CA GLU A 82 13.43 -13.99 -18.43
C GLU A 82 14.87 -13.92 -17.92
N LYS A 83 15.28 -12.77 -17.36
CA LYS A 83 16.59 -12.61 -16.72
C LYS A 83 16.81 -13.63 -15.60
N ARG A 84 15.82 -13.83 -14.72
CA ARG A 84 15.91 -14.84 -13.64
C ARG A 84 16.06 -16.26 -14.19
N GLU A 85 15.34 -16.60 -15.25
CA GLU A 85 15.43 -17.92 -15.88
C GLU A 85 16.77 -18.11 -16.60
N ALA A 86 17.28 -17.08 -17.27
CA ALA A 86 18.60 -17.11 -17.89
C ALA A 86 19.70 -17.28 -16.83
N PHE A 87 19.64 -16.54 -15.73
CA PHE A 87 20.62 -16.68 -14.64
C PHE A 87 20.55 -18.03 -13.94
N GLN A 88 19.36 -18.64 -13.82
CA GLN A 88 19.25 -20.02 -13.32
C GLN A 88 19.98 -21.00 -14.23
N ARG A 89 19.74 -20.93 -15.55
CA ARG A 89 20.43 -21.76 -16.54
C ARG A 89 21.94 -21.57 -16.52
N ILE A 90 22.41 -20.32 -16.44
CA ILE A 90 23.85 -20.02 -16.32
C ILE A 90 24.44 -20.66 -15.07
N ARG A 91 23.74 -20.59 -13.92
CA ARG A 91 24.21 -21.22 -12.67
C ARG A 91 24.30 -22.74 -12.80
N GLU A 92 23.34 -23.38 -13.44
CA GLU A 92 23.37 -24.82 -13.71
C GLU A 92 24.57 -25.19 -14.57
N LEU A 93 24.80 -24.46 -15.67
CA LEU A 93 25.95 -24.69 -16.55
C LEU A 93 27.28 -24.49 -15.82
N VAL A 94 27.40 -23.46 -14.98
CA VAL A 94 28.59 -23.22 -14.17
C VAL A 94 28.79 -24.35 -13.15
N ALA A 95 27.73 -24.85 -12.52
CA ALA A 95 27.81 -25.97 -11.58
C ALA A 95 28.31 -27.25 -12.27
N ILE A 96 27.80 -27.55 -13.47
CA ILE A 96 28.26 -28.68 -14.29
C ILE A 96 29.73 -28.50 -14.66
N GLY A 97 30.12 -27.30 -15.11
CA GLY A 97 31.52 -26.98 -15.45
C GLY A 97 32.49 -27.22 -14.30
N LYS A 98 32.12 -26.81 -13.08
CA LYS A 98 32.89 -27.08 -11.87
C LYS A 98 32.98 -28.57 -11.56
N GLN A 99 31.88 -29.31 -11.70
CA GLN A 99 31.84 -30.75 -11.43
C GLN A 99 32.78 -31.55 -12.34
N ILE A 100 32.92 -31.15 -13.61
CA ILE A 100 33.81 -31.82 -14.58
C ILE A 100 35.25 -31.29 -14.52
N GLY A 101 35.57 -30.40 -13.58
CA GLY A 101 36.91 -29.81 -13.45
C GLY A 101 37.26 -28.84 -14.57
N MET A 102 36.26 -28.27 -15.27
CA MET A 102 36.49 -27.29 -16.34
C MET A 102 36.91 -25.92 -15.80
N PHE A 103 36.48 -25.58 -14.58
CA PHE A 103 36.84 -24.35 -13.86
C PHE A 103 36.90 -24.59 -12.34
N ASP A 104 37.72 -23.81 -11.62
CA ASP A 104 37.83 -23.83 -10.15
C ASP A 104 36.57 -23.27 -9.44
#